data_AF-A0A5N8VBL7-F1
#
_entry.id   AF-A0A5N8VBL7-F1
#
_cell.length_a   1.000
_cell.length_b   1.000
_cell.length_c   1.000
_cell.angle_alpha   90.00
_cell.angle_beta   90.00
_cell.angle_gamma   90.00
#
_symmetry.space_group_name_H-M   'P 1'
#
loop_
_entity.id
_entity.type
_entity.pdbx_description
1 polymer ?
#
loop_
_entity_poly.entity_id
_entity_poly.type
_entity_poly.pdbx_seq_one_letter_code
_entity_poly.pdbx_strand_id
1 'polypeptide(L)'
;MSITVGYPTIVPEDPSGCDRNDPTELAVHLKGVGLLSVTRGDVAWLHEVTTHLDAVIRAVTERSGDEYVDTATSSKGHDVCRPQETKWVEGICGQAASYWPDHLAFGPLSLDCSDGKKATFVHPNAAGHAAIAAQVEAAVRKALG
;
A
#
# COMPACT_ATOMS: atom_id res chain seq x y z
N MET A 1 10.73 -22.84 -13.26
CA MET A 1 10.53 -22.26 -11.92
C MET A 1 10.52 -20.76 -12.07
N SER A 2 9.35 -20.16 -11.91
CA SER A 2 9.18 -18.71 -11.80
C SER A 2 9.12 -18.31 -10.32
N ILE A 3 9.26 -17.01 -10.06
CA ILE A 3 9.09 -16.42 -8.72
C ILE A 3 7.91 -15.45 -8.83
N THR A 4 6.88 -15.68 -8.02
CA THR A 4 5.75 -14.76 -7.87
C THR A 4 5.92 -13.96 -6.59
N VAL A 5 5.84 -12.64 -6.67
CA VAL A 5 5.90 -11.76 -5.50
C VAL A 5 4.49 -11.50 -5.00
N GLY A 6 4.23 -11.83 -3.74
CA GLY A 6 2.97 -11.53 -3.06
C GLY A 6 2.75 -10.05 -2.84
N TYR A 7 1.51 -9.68 -2.56
CA TYR A 7 1.17 -8.32 -2.15
C TYR A 7 1.52 -8.09 -0.68
N PRO A 8 2.06 -6.92 -0.31
CA PRO A 8 2.26 -6.57 1.10
C PRO A 8 0.90 -6.34 1.80
N THR A 9 0.92 -6.28 3.12
CA THR A 9 -0.21 -5.79 3.93
C THR A 9 -0.38 -4.29 3.67
N ILE A 10 -1.37 -3.94 2.85
CA ILE A 10 -1.64 -2.54 2.47
C ILE A 10 -2.54 -1.86 3.50
N VAL A 11 -3.60 -2.55 3.93
CA VAL A 11 -4.66 -2.03 4.79
C VAL A 11 -4.60 -2.75 6.14
N PRO A 12 -4.77 -2.07 7.29
CA PRO A 12 -4.69 -2.72 8.59
C PRO A 12 -5.82 -3.73 8.80
N GLU A 13 -5.54 -4.75 9.61
CA GLU A 13 -6.55 -5.71 10.10
C GLU A 13 -7.55 -5.02 11.04
N ASP A 14 -7.09 -4.10 11.89
CA ASP A 14 -7.95 -3.27 12.73
C ASP A 14 -8.30 -1.96 12.00
N PRO A 15 -9.54 -1.79 11.49
CA PRO A 15 -9.94 -0.61 10.76
C PRO A 15 -10.09 0.64 11.64
N SER A 16 -10.07 0.48 12.98
CA SER A 16 -10.16 1.61 13.91
C SER A 16 -8.84 2.39 14.00
N GLY A 17 -7.73 1.79 13.56
CA GLY A 17 -6.41 2.40 13.54
C GLY A 17 -6.22 3.50 12.51
N CYS A 18 -7.13 3.64 11.54
CA CYS A 18 -7.05 4.69 10.53
C CYS A 18 -7.75 5.98 10.98
N ASP A 19 -7.05 7.11 10.89
CA ASP A 19 -7.64 8.44 10.98
C ASP A 19 -8.40 8.76 9.71
N ARG A 20 -9.73 8.90 9.87
CA ARG A 20 -10.64 9.21 8.77
C ARG A 20 -10.47 10.61 8.20
N ASN A 21 -9.70 11.47 8.84
CA ASN A 21 -9.45 12.83 8.39
C ASN A 21 -8.04 13.05 7.84
N ASP A 22 -7.16 12.04 7.90
CA ASP A 22 -5.75 12.20 7.51
C ASP A 22 -5.55 11.85 6.02
N PRO A 23 -5.18 12.82 5.16
CA PRO A 23 -4.85 12.54 3.77
C PRO A 23 -3.58 11.71 3.60
N THR A 24 -2.73 11.60 4.62
CA THR A 24 -1.59 10.68 4.63
C THR A 24 -1.98 9.22 4.84
N GLU A 25 -3.27 8.97 5.06
CA GLU A 25 -3.91 7.66 5.10
C GLU A 25 -4.98 7.56 3.99
N LEU A 26 -6.21 7.19 4.32
CA LEU A 26 -7.28 6.90 3.35
C LEU A 26 -8.34 8.01 3.23
N ALA A 27 -7.96 9.25 3.57
CA ALA A 27 -8.80 10.42 3.37
C ALA A 27 -8.36 11.24 2.14
N VAL A 28 -9.30 11.91 1.48
CA VAL A 28 -9.07 12.76 0.32
C VAL A 28 -9.72 14.11 0.58
N HIS A 29 -8.96 15.19 0.51
CA HIS A 29 -9.52 16.54 0.41
C HIS A 29 -9.63 16.95 -1.06
N LEU A 30 -10.86 17.03 -1.56
CA LEU A 30 -11.12 17.51 -2.92
C LEU A 30 -11.61 18.95 -2.87
N LYS A 31 -10.92 19.83 -3.59
CA LYS A 31 -11.32 21.23 -3.72
C LYS A 31 -12.71 21.33 -4.35
N GLY A 32 -13.60 22.07 -3.70
CA GLY A 32 -14.99 22.23 -4.14
C GLY A 32 -15.96 21.14 -3.68
N VAL A 33 -15.46 20.06 -3.04
CA VAL A 33 -16.31 19.00 -2.44
C VAL A 33 -16.12 18.94 -0.93
N GLY A 34 -14.89 18.99 -0.45
CA GLY A 34 -14.53 18.81 0.96
C GLY A 34 -13.83 17.47 1.21
N LEU A 35 -13.88 17.02 2.46
CA LEU A 35 -13.26 15.76 2.89
C LEU A 35 -14.13 14.56 2.48
N LEU A 36 -13.51 13.61 1.79
CA LEU A 36 -14.03 12.27 1.53
C LEU A 36 -13.13 11.28 2.23
N SER A 37 -13.70 10.22 2.78
CA SER A 37 -12.94 9.28 3.60
C SER A 37 -13.51 7.88 3.49
N VAL A 38 -12.62 6.91 3.31
CA VAL A 38 -12.95 5.49 3.35
C VAL A 38 -13.57 5.18 4.72
N THR A 39 -14.72 4.50 4.75
CA THR A 39 -15.36 4.16 6.01
C THR A 39 -14.60 3.02 6.71
N ARG A 40 -14.77 2.86 8.03
CA ARG A 40 -14.18 1.70 8.73
C ARG A 40 -14.66 0.36 8.16
N GLY A 41 -15.90 0.30 7.69
CA GLY A 41 -16.45 -0.88 7.01
C GLY A 41 -15.72 -1.15 5.70
N ASP A 42 -15.45 -0.09 4.92
CA ASP A 42 -14.69 -0.20 3.67
C ASP A 42 -13.22 -0.56 3.94
N VAL A 43 -12.60 -0.04 5.00
CA VAL A 43 -11.23 -0.43 5.41
C VAL A 43 -11.18 -1.93 5.73
N ALA A 44 -12.11 -2.43 6.54
CA ALA A 44 -12.18 -3.85 6.87
C ALA A 44 -12.41 -4.71 5.60
N TRP A 45 -13.30 -4.27 4.73
CA TRP A 45 -13.57 -4.94 3.45
C TRP A 45 -12.35 -4.94 2.52
N LEU A 46 -11.63 -3.83 2.41
CA LEU A 46 -10.40 -3.74 1.62
C LEU A 46 -9.29 -4.66 2.16
N HIS A 47 -9.15 -4.75 3.49
CA HIS A 47 -8.22 -5.69 4.12
C HIS A 47 -8.56 -7.15 3.76
N GLU A 48 -9.84 -7.52 3.85
CA GLU A 48 -10.31 -8.86 3.47
C GLU A 48 -10.05 -9.16 1.99
N VAL A 49 -10.44 -8.25 1.09
CA VAL A 49 -10.30 -8.45 -0.36
C VAL A 49 -8.83 -8.56 -0.76
N THR A 50 -7.94 -7.71 -0.22
CA THR A 50 -6.51 -7.76 -0.55
C THR A 50 -5.84 -9.02 0.01
N THR A 51 -6.19 -9.44 1.23
CA THR A 51 -5.70 -10.69 1.82
C THR A 51 -6.19 -11.91 1.05
N HIS A 52 -7.46 -11.92 0.63
CA HIS A 52 -8.02 -13.01 -0.16
C HIS A 52 -7.35 -13.10 -1.55
N LEU A 53 -7.14 -11.97 -2.22
CA LEU A 53 -6.45 -11.91 -3.51
C LEU A 53 -5.04 -12.50 -3.39
N ASP A 54 -4.27 -12.10 -2.37
CA ASP A 54 -2.92 -12.59 -2.16
C ASP A 54 -2.89 -14.10 -1.86
N ALA A 55 -3.86 -14.60 -1.07
CA ALA A 55 -4.02 -16.04 -0.84
C ALA A 55 -4.34 -16.82 -2.13
N VAL A 56 -5.15 -16.27 -3.03
CA VAL A 56 -5.43 -16.87 -4.34
C VAL A 56 -4.15 -16.92 -5.20
N ILE A 57 -3.38 -15.82 -5.24
CA ILE A 57 -2.09 -15.76 -5.96
C ILE A 57 -1.15 -16.84 -5.45
N ARG A 58 -0.95 -16.91 -4.13
CA ARG A 58 -0.12 -17.94 -3.48
C ARG A 58 -0.56 -19.35 -3.88
N ALA A 59 -1.86 -19.65 -3.77
CA ALA A 59 -2.38 -20.97 -4.07
C ALA A 59 -2.15 -21.38 -5.53
N VAL A 60 -2.27 -20.45 -6.48
CA VAL A 60 -2.03 -20.72 -7.91
C VAL A 60 -0.52 -20.90 -8.19
N THR A 61 0.34 -20.07 -7.59
CA THR A 61 1.79 -20.20 -7.70
C THR A 61 2.28 -21.56 -7.18
N GLU A 62 1.86 -21.93 -5.96
CA GLU A 62 2.24 -23.21 -5.33
C GLU A 62 1.72 -24.42 -6.13
N ARG A 63 0.48 -24.36 -6.64
CA ARG A 63 -0.08 -25.42 -7.52
C ARG A 63 0.68 -25.58 -8.83
N SER A 64 1.32 -24.52 -9.31
CA SER A 64 2.12 -24.54 -10.54
C SER A 64 3.56 -25.01 -10.29
N GLY A 65 3.94 -25.28 -9.04
CA GLY A 65 5.30 -25.65 -8.65
C GLY A 65 6.29 -24.49 -8.70
N ASP A 66 5.81 -23.26 -8.66
CA ASP A 66 6.62 -22.04 -8.64
C ASP A 66 6.83 -21.54 -7.21
N GLU A 67 7.83 -20.67 -7.01
CA GLU A 67 8.13 -20.08 -5.70
C GLU A 67 7.26 -18.83 -5.47
N TYR A 68 6.61 -18.76 -4.31
CA TYR A 68 5.85 -17.59 -3.87
C TYR A 68 6.62 -16.84 -2.76
N VAL A 69 6.80 -15.52 -2.93
CA VAL A 69 7.43 -14.65 -1.92
C VAL A 69 6.35 -13.99 -1.07
N ASP A 70 6.22 -14.44 0.18
CA ASP A 70 5.28 -13.91 1.17
C ASP A 70 5.75 -12.56 1.72
N THR A 71 5.35 -11.48 1.03
CA THR A 71 5.60 -10.12 1.49
C THR A 71 4.59 -9.66 2.53
N ALA A 72 3.39 -10.25 2.56
CA ALA A 72 2.29 -9.90 3.46
C ALA A 72 2.70 -10.09 4.93
N THR A 73 3.33 -11.22 5.28
CA THR A 73 3.74 -11.53 6.66
C THR A 73 4.72 -10.49 7.20
N SER A 74 5.73 -10.11 6.42
CA SER A 74 6.77 -9.16 6.84
C SER A 74 6.27 -7.71 6.97
N SER A 75 5.20 -7.36 6.26
CA SER A 75 4.68 -6.00 6.17
C SER A 75 3.53 -5.71 7.13
N LYS A 76 3.13 -6.69 7.95
CA LYS A 76 2.17 -6.48 9.04
C LYS A 76 2.67 -5.39 9.99
N GLY A 77 1.80 -4.43 10.31
CA GLY A 77 2.16 -3.28 11.14
C GLY A 77 2.89 -2.16 10.39
N HIS A 78 3.00 -2.26 9.06
CA HIS A 78 3.54 -1.24 8.17
C HIS A 78 2.51 -0.78 7.11
N ASP A 79 1.23 -0.98 7.41
CA ASP A 79 0.09 -0.61 6.58
C ASP A 79 -0.06 0.93 6.42
N VAL A 80 -0.98 1.33 5.54
CA VAL A 80 -1.25 2.73 5.18
C VAL A 80 -1.61 3.64 6.36
N CYS A 81 -2.19 3.06 7.42
CA CYS A 81 -2.69 3.79 8.60
C CYS A 81 -1.66 3.85 9.74
N ARG A 82 -0.40 3.52 9.44
CA ARG A 82 0.70 3.68 10.40
C ARG A 82 1.27 5.09 10.33
N PRO A 83 1.90 5.58 11.42
CA PRO A 83 2.65 6.83 11.38
C PRO A 83 3.72 6.79 10.28
N GLN A 84 4.10 7.96 9.76
CA GLN A 84 5.06 8.10 8.66
C GLN A 84 6.36 7.31 8.86
N GLU A 85 6.92 7.33 10.08
CA GLU A 85 8.17 6.66 10.40
C GLU A 85 8.05 5.12 10.44
N THR A 86 6.83 4.59 10.37
CA THR A 86 6.54 3.16 10.46
C THR A 86 5.91 2.64 9.16
N LYS A 87 5.06 3.40 8.48
CA LYS A 87 4.35 2.91 7.28
C LYS A 87 5.32 2.53 6.16
N TRP A 88 4.98 1.49 5.42
CA TRP A 88 5.64 1.10 4.16
C TRP A 88 4.81 1.44 2.94
N VAL A 89 3.54 1.77 3.15
CA VAL A 89 2.60 2.20 2.11
C VAL A 89 2.10 3.60 2.47
N GLU A 90 2.28 4.55 1.57
CA GLU A 90 1.73 5.90 1.70
C GLU A 90 0.23 5.91 1.42
N GLY A 91 -0.48 6.89 1.97
CA GLY A 91 -1.91 7.09 1.74
C GLY A 91 -2.25 7.78 0.42
N ILE A 92 -3.29 8.60 0.43
CA ILE A 92 -3.67 9.44 -0.72
C ILE A 92 -2.56 10.47 -0.99
N CYS A 93 -2.08 11.12 0.06
CA CYS A 93 -0.93 11.99 0.07
C CYS A 93 0.23 11.30 0.82
N GLY A 94 1.47 11.50 0.37
CA GLY A 94 2.58 10.76 0.97
C GLY A 94 3.95 11.27 0.60
N GLN A 95 4.97 10.64 1.18
CA GLN A 95 6.34 10.85 0.75
C GLN A 95 6.61 10.10 -0.55
N ALA A 96 7.08 10.82 -1.56
CA ALA A 96 7.52 10.22 -2.81
C ALA A 96 8.63 11.07 -3.45
N ALA A 97 9.25 10.50 -4.48
CA ALA A 97 10.27 11.21 -5.26
C ALA A 97 9.71 12.46 -5.94
N SER A 98 10.59 13.40 -6.27
CA SER A 98 10.21 14.73 -6.77
C SER A 98 9.45 14.73 -8.11
N TYR A 99 9.51 13.65 -8.88
CA TYR A 99 8.76 13.50 -10.13
C TYR A 99 7.27 13.22 -9.91
N TRP A 100 6.86 12.86 -8.69
CA TRP A 100 5.45 12.72 -8.36
C TRP A 100 4.79 14.10 -8.25
N PRO A 101 3.55 14.26 -8.74
CA PRO A 101 2.80 15.50 -8.60
C PRO A 101 2.38 15.71 -7.14
N ASP A 102 2.35 16.96 -6.69
CA ASP A 102 1.72 17.40 -5.43
C ASP A 102 0.23 17.74 -5.59
N HIS A 103 -0.22 17.88 -6.84
CA HIS A 103 -1.61 18.17 -7.18
C HIS A 103 -2.07 17.30 -8.37
N LEU A 104 -3.30 16.78 -8.31
CA LEU A 104 -3.98 16.14 -9.43
C LEU A 104 -5.32 16.80 -9.73
N ALA A 105 -5.53 17.19 -10.98
CA ALA A 105 -6.80 17.74 -11.47
C ALA A 105 -7.62 16.68 -12.21
N PHE A 106 -8.91 16.59 -11.87
CA PHE A 106 -9.91 15.75 -12.52
C PHE A 106 -11.09 16.63 -12.94
N GLY A 107 -10.92 17.33 -14.08
CA GLY A 107 -11.89 18.33 -14.52
C GLY A 107 -11.98 19.49 -13.52
N PRO A 108 -13.17 19.79 -12.94
CA PRO A 108 -13.32 20.88 -11.97
C PRO A 108 -12.80 20.53 -10.57
N LEU A 109 -12.44 19.27 -10.31
CA LEU A 109 -11.97 18.80 -9.01
C LEU A 109 -10.44 18.81 -8.96
N SER A 110 -9.87 19.17 -7.82
CA SER A 110 -8.45 19.00 -7.54
C SER A 110 -8.22 18.27 -6.22
N LEU A 111 -7.27 17.34 -6.22
CA LEU A 111 -6.61 16.84 -5.02
C LEU A 111 -5.31 17.62 -4.85
N ASP A 112 -5.16 18.26 -3.71
CA ASP A 112 -3.98 19.03 -3.34
C ASP A 112 -3.36 18.41 -2.07
N CYS A 113 -2.09 18.00 -2.14
CA CYS A 113 -1.36 17.47 -1.00
C CYS A 113 -0.50 18.56 -0.35
N SER A 114 -0.64 18.76 0.96
CA SER A 114 0.10 19.79 1.72
C SER A 114 1.47 19.31 2.19
N ASP A 115 2.24 20.21 2.83
CA ASP A 115 3.46 19.86 3.59
C ASP A 115 4.54 19.13 2.78
N GLY A 116 4.65 19.49 1.50
CA GLY A 116 5.59 18.88 0.56
C GLY A 116 5.27 17.44 0.18
N LYS A 117 4.10 16.92 0.56
CA LYS A 117 3.62 15.59 0.20
C LYS A 117 3.19 15.54 -1.26
N LYS A 118 3.23 14.32 -1.80
CA LYS A 118 2.88 14.00 -3.18
C LYS A 118 1.58 13.21 -3.22
N ALA A 119 0.85 13.31 -4.32
CA ALA A 119 -0.37 12.56 -4.55
C ALA A 119 -0.01 11.11 -4.92
N THR A 120 0.06 10.22 -3.92
CA THR A 120 0.66 8.88 -4.02
C THR A 120 -0.34 7.77 -4.29
N PHE A 121 -1.58 7.89 -3.80
CA PHE A 121 -2.66 6.90 -3.99
C PHE A 121 -2.28 5.46 -3.58
N VAL A 122 -2.05 5.24 -2.29
CA VAL A 122 -1.88 3.90 -1.72
C VAL A 122 -0.69 3.19 -2.37
N HIS A 123 0.50 3.80 -2.25
CA HIS A 123 1.71 3.34 -2.94
C HIS A 123 2.85 3.02 -1.97
N PRO A 124 3.66 1.96 -2.21
CA PRO A 124 4.83 1.69 -1.39
C PRO A 124 5.82 2.87 -1.36
N ASN A 125 6.37 3.16 -0.18
CA ASN A 125 7.45 4.14 -0.03
C ASN A 125 8.83 3.48 -0.12
N ALA A 126 9.89 4.28 0.05
CA ALA A 126 11.26 3.79 -0.02
C ALA A 126 11.56 2.67 0.98
N ALA A 127 11.00 2.72 2.20
CA ALA A 127 11.17 1.68 3.20
C ALA A 127 10.47 0.38 2.78
N GLY A 128 9.22 0.48 2.30
CA GLY A 128 8.48 -0.66 1.75
C GLY A 128 9.19 -1.30 0.55
N HIS A 129 9.68 -0.49 -0.39
CA HIS A 129 10.47 -0.95 -1.52
C HIS A 129 11.74 -1.69 -1.07
N ALA A 130 12.50 -1.14 -0.12
CA ALA A 130 13.71 -1.78 0.39
C ALA A 130 13.42 -3.12 1.09
N ALA A 131 12.40 -3.17 1.94
CA ALA A 131 12.02 -4.37 2.67
C ALA A 131 11.54 -5.51 1.75
N ILE A 132 10.75 -5.18 0.73
CA ILE A 132 10.29 -6.16 -0.26
C ILE A 132 11.44 -6.58 -1.18
N ALA A 133 12.29 -5.65 -1.62
CA ALA A 133 13.44 -5.96 -2.45
C ALA A 133 14.38 -6.99 -1.79
N ALA A 134 14.62 -6.86 -0.48
CA ALA A 134 15.43 -7.83 0.26
C ALA A 134 14.85 -9.26 0.22
N GLN A 135 13.52 -9.40 0.30
CA GLN A 135 12.85 -10.70 0.23
C GLN A 135 12.88 -11.30 -1.17
N VAL A 136 12.64 -10.46 -2.18
CA VAL A 136 12.74 -10.88 -3.59
C VAL A 136 14.18 -11.28 -3.92
N GLU A 137 15.19 -10.52 -3.48
CA GLU A 137 16.60 -10.86 -3.68
C GLU A 137 16.92 -12.22 -3.04
N ALA A 138 16.47 -12.47 -1.81
CA ALA A 138 16.68 -13.75 -1.14
C ALA A 138 16.06 -14.92 -1.92
N ALA A 139 14.85 -14.75 -2.45
CA ALA A 139 14.18 -15.76 -3.28
C ALA A 139 14.91 -16.00 -4.60
N VAL A 140 15.36 -14.94 -5.27
CA VAL A 140 16.16 -15.04 -6.51
C VAL A 140 17.47 -15.79 -6.25
N ARG A 141 18.19 -15.46 -5.17
CA ARG A 141 19.42 -16.17 -4.79
C ARG A 141 19.15 -17.65 -4.54
N LYS A 142 18.14 -17.98 -3.76
CA LYS A 142 17.71 -19.37 -3.50
C LYS A 142 17.41 -20.14 -4.80
N ALA A 143 16.81 -19.48 -5.79
CA ALA A 143 16.49 -20.10 -7.07
C ALA A 143 17.71 -20.32 -7.99
N LEU A 144 18.81 -19.58 -7.78
CA LEU A 144 20.04 -19.68 -8.56
C LEU A 144 21.08 -20.66 -7.97
N GLY A 145 20.91 -21.07 -6.72
CA GLY A 145 21.86 -21.93 -5.98
C GLY A 145 22.96 -21.15 -5.28
#